data_AF-A0A418YFX1-F1
#
_entry.id   AF-A0A418YFX1-F1
#
_cell.length_a   1.000
_cell.length_b   1.000
_cell.length_c   1.000
_cell.angle_alpha   90.00
_cell.angle_beta   90.00
_cell.angle_gamma   90.00
#
_symmetry.space_group_name_H-M   'P 1'
#
loop_
_entity.id
_entity.type
_entity.pdbx_description
1 polymer ?
#
loop_
_entity_poly.entity_id
_entity_poly.type
_entity_poly.pdbx_seq_one_letter_code
_entity_poly.pdbx_strand_id
1 'polypeptide(L)'
;MDIIEINAKVLALECGALSLEAVVEWADEIILKSEEPDIRLFDVSVAKNKNDAVVALHAFGCSKDPKSVAKEAFNLFVHALENNLTSYENVSQKLYEMSFEPNALLPDDNAKGPMMTYWDELDIANDGIYGDPDKIKNEMLSFLKKHES
;
A
#
# COMPACT_ATOMS: atom_id res chain seq x y z
N MET A 1 6.06 -15.80 -9.84
CA MET A 1 5.30 -14.93 -8.92
C MET A 1 5.95 -13.56 -8.95
N ASP A 2 5.14 -12.50 -9.01
CA ASP A 2 5.64 -11.15 -9.20
C ASP A 2 6.03 -10.50 -7.86
N ILE A 3 7.32 -10.18 -7.71
CA ILE A 3 7.83 -9.55 -6.48
C ILE A 3 7.30 -8.12 -6.30
N ILE A 4 6.94 -7.44 -7.39
CA ILE A 4 6.35 -6.11 -7.36
C ILE A 4 4.99 -6.17 -6.69
N GLU A 5 4.13 -7.10 -7.13
CA GLU A 5 2.81 -7.33 -6.55
C GLU A 5 2.92 -7.66 -5.05
N ILE A 6 3.83 -8.57 -4.68
CA ILE A 6 4.03 -8.95 -3.27
C ILE A 6 4.44 -7.75 -2.42
N ASN A 7 5.43 -6.97 -2.86
CA ASN A 7 5.88 -5.81 -2.10
C ASN A 7 4.82 -4.71 -2.03
N ALA A 8 3.97 -4.56 -3.06
CA ALA A 8 2.82 -3.65 -3.02
C ALA A 8 1.75 -4.11 -2.01
N LYS A 9 1.47 -5.41 -1.92
CA LYS A 9 0.55 -5.97 -0.92
C LYS A 9 1.02 -5.73 0.51
N VAL A 10 2.33 -5.72 0.77
CA VAL A 10 2.88 -5.34 2.08
C VAL A 10 2.44 -3.91 2.44
N LEU A 11 2.68 -2.94 1.54
CA LEU A 11 2.32 -1.55 1.77
C LEU A 11 0.81 -1.39 1.98
N ALA A 12 -0.01 -2.12 1.22
CA ALA A 12 -1.46 -2.11 1.34
C ALA A 12 -1.97 -2.73 2.65
N LEU A 13 -1.37 -3.83 3.12
CA LEU A 13 -1.67 -4.39 4.44
C LEU A 13 -1.32 -3.40 5.56
N GLU A 14 -0.18 -2.72 5.45
CA GLU A 14 0.30 -1.81 6.48
C GLU A 14 -0.62 -0.62 6.72
N CYS A 15 -1.27 -0.08 5.67
CA CYS A 15 -2.26 0.99 5.79
C CYS A 15 -3.71 0.50 5.81
N GLY A 16 -3.95 -0.82 5.80
CA GLY A 16 -5.30 -1.40 5.79
C GLY A 16 -6.04 -1.27 4.45
N ALA A 17 -5.35 -0.87 3.37
CA ALA A 17 -5.90 -0.93 2.02
C ALA A 17 -6.13 -2.37 1.53
N LEU A 18 -5.48 -3.34 2.15
CA LEU A 18 -5.71 -4.76 1.96
C LEU A 18 -5.91 -5.42 3.32
N SER A 19 -6.89 -6.32 3.44
CA SER A 19 -7.16 -7.05 4.68
C SER A 19 -6.28 -8.30 4.79
N LEU A 20 -6.16 -8.85 6.00
CA LEU A 20 -5.46 -10.13 6.22
C LEU A 20 -6.13 -11.25 5.44
N GLU A 21 -7.46 -11.31 5.48
CA GLU A 21 -8.28 -12.33 4.83
C GLU A 21 -8.04 -12.31 3.31
N ALA A 22 -8.04 -11.12 2.69
CA ALA A 22 -7.78 -10.98 1.26
C ALA A 22 -6.38 -11.45 0.85
N VAL A 23 -5.36 -11.26 1.71
CA VAL A 23 -4.00 -11.75 1.44
C VAL A 23 -3.90 -13.26 1.62
N VAL A 24 -4.56 -13.81 2.63
CA VAL A 24 -4.64 -15.26 2.85
C VAL A 24 -5.34 -15.93 1.68
N GLU A 25 -6.50 -15.42 1.25
CA GLU A 25 -7.25 -15.93 0.10
C GLU A 25 -6.43 -15.87 -1.19
N TRP A 26 -5.70 -14.77 -1.42
CA TRP A 26 -4.79 -14.65 -2.56
C TRP A 26 -3.70 -15.74 -2.53
N ALA A 27 -3.10 -15.99 -1.37
CA ALA A 27 -2.07 -17.03 -1.23
C ALA A 27 -2.67 -18.44 -1.47
N ASP A 28 -3.83 -18.73 -0.87
CA ASP A 28 -4.54 -19.99 -1.02
C ASP A 28 -4.91 -20.27 -2.47
N GLU A 29 -5.40 -19.26 -3.20
CA GLU A 29 -5.72 -19.39 -4.61
C GLU A 29 -4.50 -19.77 -5.45
N ILE A 30 -3.33 -19.18 -5.19
CA ILE A 30 -2.09 -19.50 -5.90
C ILE A 30 -1.64 -20.92 -5.56
N ILE A 31 -1.73 -21.31 -4.27
CA ILE A 31 -1.38 -22.65 -3.80
C ILE A 31 -2.23 -23.70 -4.52
N LEU A 32 -3.55 -23.49 -4.59
CA LEU A 32 -4.49 -24.43 -5.20
C LEU A 32 -4.35 -24.55 -6.72
N LYS A 33 -3.93 -23.48 -7.40
CA LYS A 33 -3.79 -23.43 -8.86
C LYS A 33 -2.42 -23.92 -9.35
N SER A 34 -1.43 -24.03 -8.48
CA SER A 34 -0.05 -24.39 -8.85
C SER A 34 0.23 -25.88 -8.63
N GLU A 35 0.85 -26.55 -9.62
CA GLU A 35 1.31 -27.94 -9.44
C GLU A 35 2.45 -28.04 -8.41
N GLU A 36 3.32 -27.03 -8.36
CA GLU A 36 4.41 -26.89 -7.39
C GLU A 36 4.40 -25.47 -6.80
N PRO A 37 3.60 -25.20 -5.75
CA PRO A 37 3.52 -23.87 -5.14
C PRO A 37 4.81 -23.51 -4.39
N ASP A 38 5.13 -22.21 -4.37
CA ASP A 38 6.23 -21.68 -3.56
C ASP A 38 5.93 -21.90 -2.07
N ILE A 39 6.84 -22.56 -1.36
CA ILE A 39 6.63 -22.94 0.04
C ILE A 39 6.34 -21.75 0.96
N ARG A 40 6.86 -20.56 0.61
CA ARG A 40 6.65 -19.33 1.39
C ARG A 40 5.19 -18.87 1.37
N LEU A 41 4.39 -19.28 0.38
CA LEU A 41 2.96 -18.97 0.33
C LEU A 41 2.20 -19.65 1.48
N PHE A 42 2.66 -20.81 1.96
CA PHE A 42 2.03 -21.47 3.09
C PHE A 42 2.14 -20.63 4.36
N ASP A 43 3.27 -19.95 4.58
CA ASP A 43 3.42 -19.04 5.73
C ASP A 43 2.45 -17.85 5.64
N VAL A 44 2.18 -17.36 4.43
CA VAL A 44 1.15 -16.33 4.19
C VAL A 44 -0.24 -16.88 4.47
N SER A 45 -0.58 -18.09 3.99
CA SER A 45 -1.91 -18.71 4.18
C SER A 45 -2.27 -18.98 5.64
N VAL A 46 -1.28 -19.21 6.51
CA VAL A 46 -1.50 -19.52 7.93
C VAL A 46 -1.28 -18.30 8.84
N ALA A 47 -1.05 -17.12 8.27
CA ALA A 47 -0.83 -15.90 9.03
C ALA A 47 -2.05 -15.57 9.91
N LYS A 48 -1.82 -15.32 11.20
CA LYS A 48 -2.90 -15.12 12.20
C LYS A 48 -3.20 -13.66 12.46
N ASN A 49 -2.30 -12.78 12.07
CA ASN A 49 -2.43 -11.35 12.22
C ASN A 49 -1.66 -10.66 11.09
N LYS A 50 -1.91 -9.37 10.93
CA LYS A 50 -1.31 -8.53 9.89
C LYS A 50 0.23 -8.55 9.91
N ASN A 51 0.86 -8.52 11.08
CA ASN A 51 2.31 -8.51 11.17
C ASN A 51 2.92 -9.84 10.72
N ASP A 52 2.29 -10.97 11.06
CA ASP A 52 2.71 -12.28 10.56
C ASP A 52 2.67 -12.32 9.02
N ALA A 53 1.59 -11.81 8.42
CA ALA A 53 1.44 -11.76 6.97
C ALA A 53 2.50 -10.85 6.32
N VAL A 54 2.77 -9.67 6.88
CA VAL A 54 3.82 -8.76 6.39
C VAL A 54 5.20 -9.43 6.45
N VAL A 55 5.53 -10.10 7.55
CA VAL A 55 6.81 -10.83 7.69
C VAL A 55 6.91 -11.96 6.66
N ALA A 56 5.84 -12.74 6.47
CA ALA A 56 5.80 -13.81 5.47
C ALA A 56 5.97 -13.27 4.04
N LEU A 57 5.31 -12.16 3.69
CA LEU A 57 5.45 -11.50 2.39
C LEU A 57 6.86 -10.93 2.18
N HIS A 58 7.52 -10.42 3.22
CA HIS A 58 8.91 -9.97 3.11
C HIS A 58 9.91 -11.11 2.83
N ALA A 59 9.58 -12.36 3.17
CA ALA A 59 10.42 -13.52 2.85
C ALA A 59 10.56 -13.77 1.33
N PHE A 60 9.73 -13.12 0.51
CA PHE A 60 9.89 -13.12 -0.95
C PHE A 60 11.04 -12.24 -1.45
N GLY A 61 11.52 -11.33 -0.61
CA GLY A 61 12.59 -10.37 -0.91
C GLY A 61 12.04 -8.99 -1.28
N CYS A 62 12.95 -8.13 -1.76
CA CYS A 62 12.63 -6.79 -2.21
C CYS A 62 12.84 -6.67 -3.72
N SER A 63 11.88 -6.05 -4.41
CA SER A 63 12.00 -5.65 -5.80
C SER A 63 13.18 -4.69 -5.99
N LYS A 64 13.82 -4.78 -7.16
CA LYS A 64 14.85 -3.81 -7.60
C LYS A 64 14.22 -2.60 -8.30
N ASP A 65 12.91 -2.60 -8.47
CA ASP A 65 12.14 -1.53 -9.10
C ASP A 65 11.14 -0.92 -8.09
N PRO A 66 11.61 -0.01 -7.22
CA PRO A 66 10.75 0.64 -6.22
C PRO A 66 9.66 1.51 -6.85
N LYS A 67 9.87 2.00 -8.08
CA LYS A 67 8.87 2.82 -8.79
C LYS A 67 7.66 1.97 -9.14
N SER A 68 7.87 0.81 -9.74
CA SER A 68 6.77 -0.10 -10.06
C SER A 68 6.05 -0.61 -8.81
N VAL A 69 6.77 -0.86 -7.71
CA VAL A 69 6.14 -1.21 -6.42
C VAL A 69 5.22 -0.10 -5.91
N ALA A 70 5.67 1.15 -5.97
CA ALA A 70 4.88 2.28 -5.52
C ALA A 70 3.61 2.48 -6.37
N LYS A 71 3.73 2.34 -7.70
CA LYS A 71 2.58 2.42 -8.62
C LYS A 71 1.54 1.33 -8.34
N GLU A 72 2.00 0.08 -8.17
CA GLU A 72 1.12 -1.04 -7.85
C GLU A 72 0.45 -0.86 -6.48
N ALA A 73 1.17 -0.33 -5.49
CA ALA A 73 0.60 0.01 -4.19
C ALA A 73 -0.43 1.14 -4.30
N PHE A 74 -0.19 2.15 -5.15
CA PHE A 74 -1.14 3.23 -5.37
C PHE A 74 -2.45 2.72 -5.97
N ASN A 75 -2.39 1.77 -6.91
CA ASN A 75 -3.59 1.10 -7.43
C ASN A 75 -4.40 0.44 -6.29
N LEU A 76 -3.73 -0.32 -5.40
CA LEU A 76 -4.38 -0.91 -4.22
C LEU A 76 -4.97 0.15 -3.28
N PHE A 77 -4.28 1.27 -3.06
CA PHE A 77 -4.78 2.36 -2.22
C PHE A 77 -6.00 3.04 -2.82
N VAL A 78 -5.99 3.35 -4.13
CA VAL A 78 -7.13 3.94 -4.84
C VAL A 78 -8.34 3.04 -4.72
N HIS A 79 -8.18 1.75 -5.06
CA HIS A 79 -9.26 0.78 -4.96
C HIS A 79 -9.82 0.70 -3.53
N ALA A 80 -8.95 0.70 -2.52
CA ALA A 80 -9.38 0.64 -1.12
C ALA A 80 -10.12 1.90 -0.66
N LEU A 81 -9.66 3.09 -1.05
CA LEU A 81 -10.32 4.36 -0.71
C LEU A 81 -11.70 4.47 -1.37
N GLU A 82 -11.81 4.12 -2.66
CA GLU A 82 -13.08 4.16 -3.39
C GLU A 82 -14.13 3.19 -2.83
N ASN A 83 -13.68 2.05 -2.29
CA ASN A 83 -14.54 1.05 -1.67
C ASN A 83 -14.68 1.21 -0.14
N ASN A 84 -14.15 2.29 0.44
CA ASN A 84 -14.16 2.56 1.89
C ASN A 84 -13.57 1.43 2.76
N LEU A 85 -12.57 0.72 2.23
CA LEU A 85 -11.85 -0.35 2.96
C LEU A 85 -10.79 0.21 3.91
N THR A 86 -10.29 1.41 3.62
CA THR A 86 -9.36 2.15 4.47
C THR A 86 -9.73 3.63 4.53
N SER A 87 -9.03 4.39 5.37
CA SER A 87 -9.23 5.83 5.51
C SER A 87 -8.14 6.63 4.78
N TYR A 88 -8.46 7.89 4.47
CA TYR A 88 -7.49 8.83 3.89
C TYR A 88 -6.33 9.10 4.85
N GLU A 89 -6.60 9.12 6.15
CA GLU A 89 -5.61 9.31 7.20
C GLU A 89 -4.56 8.18 7.17
N ASN A 90 -4.99 6.92 7.13
CA ASN A 90 -4.08 5.77 7.05
C ASN A 90 -3.23 5.78 5.78
N VAL A 91 -3.84 6.09 4.63
CA VAL A 91 -3.11 6.14 3.36
C VAL A 91 -2.14 7.32 3.35
N SER A 92 -2.54 8.50 3.80
CA SER A 92 -1.68 9.69 3.86
C SER A 92 -0.45 9.47 4.75
N GLN A 93 -0.62 8.84 5.92
CA GLN A 93 0.49 8.45 6.77
C GLN A 93 1.43 7.46 6.05
N LYS A 94 0.88 6.48 5.34
CA LYS A 94 1.69 5.53 4.58
C LYS A 94 2.46 6.22 3.44
N LEU A 95 1.86 7.17 2.74
CA LEU A 95 2.54 7.98 1.72
C LEU A 95 3.70 8.76 2.33
N TYR A 96 3.49 9.35 3.51
CA TYR A 96 4.55 10.00 4.27
C TYR A 96 5.69 9.00 4.54
N GLU A 97 5.42 7.86 5.17
CA GLU A 97 6.43 6.83 5.47
C GLU A 97 7.21 6.37 4.22
N MET A 98 6.50 6.07 3.12
CA MET A 98 7.10 5.67 1.84
C MET A 98 8.09 6.70 1.28
N SER A 99 7.88 7.99 1.56
CA SER A 99 8.73 9.09 1.08
C SER A 99 10.05 9.26 1.84
N PHE A 100 10.15 8.70 3.05
CA PHE A 100 11.33 8.79 3.93
C PHE A 100 12.21 7.54 3.94
N GLU A 101 11.76 6.42 3.36
CA GLU A 101 12.56 5.21 3.23
C GLU A 101 13.91 5.48 2.52
N PRO A 102 15.03 4.85 2.93
CA PRO A 102 16.34 5.03 2.28
C PRO A 102 16.33 4.73 0.78
N ASN A 103 15.44 3.82 0.35
CA ASN A 103 15.08 3.57 -1.05
C ASN A 103 13.63 4.00 -1.28
N ALA A 104 13.36 5.30 -1.14
CA ALA A 104 12.02 5.87 -1.16
C ALA A 104 11.14 5.25 -2.25
N LEU A 105 9.96 4.78 -1.83
CA LEU A 105 9.00 4.09 -2.68
C LEU A 105 8.14 5.13 -3.38
N LEU A 106 8.73 5.79 -4.37
CA LEU A 106 8.12 6.87 -5.14
C LEU A 106 7.71 6.35 -6.52
N PRO A 107 6.50 6.64 -7.03
CA PRO A 107 6.11 6.24 -8.38
C PRO A 107 6.88 7.02 -9.46
N ASP A 108 7.32 8.25 -9.16
CA ASP A 108 8.23 9.05 -9.97
C ASP A 108 9.03 10.06 -9.11
N ASP A 109 9.95 10.78 -9.74
CA ASP A 109 10.89 11.67 -9.04
C ASP A 109 10.22 12.95 -8.49
N ASN A 110 9.01 13.30 -8.94
CA ASN A 110 8.26 14.49 -8.52
C ASN A 110 7.22 14.17 -7.43
N ALA A 111 6.92 12.88 -7.20
CA ALA A 111 5.91 12.42 -6.26
C ALA A 111 6.26 12.69 -4.79
N LYS A 112 7.55 12.84 -4.46
CA LYS A 112 8.02 12.97 -3.07
C LYS A 112 7.40 14.13 -2.31
N GLY A 113 7.37 15.32 -2.90
CA GLY A 113 6.85 16.52 -2.26
C GLY A 113 5.39 16.34 -1.79
N PRO A 114 4.45 16.02 -2.71
CA PRO A 114 3.07 15.75 -2.34
C PRO A 114 2.90 14.63 -1.30
N MET A 115 3.64 13.51 -1.44
CA MET A 115 3.55 12.40 -0.49
C MET A 115 3.93 12.80 0.93
N MET A 116 4.87 13.73 1.10
CA MET A 116 5.31 14.22 2.40
C MET A 116 4.30 15.16 3.08
N THR A 117 3.38 15.80 2.33
CA THR A 117 2.53 16.87 2.88
C THR A 117 1.13 16.41 3.24
N TYR A 118 0.56 15.42 2.54
CA TYR A 118 -0.84 15.06 2.71
C TYR A 118 -1.22 14.68 4.15
N TRP A 119 -0.32 14.00 4.88
CA TRP A 119 -0.62 13.58 6.25
C TRP A 119 -0.80 14.78 7.18
N ASP A 120 0.19 15.68 7.21
CA ASP A 120 0.16 16.90 8.02
C ASP A 120 -0.99 17.84 7.57
N GLU A 121 -1.17 18.01 6.27
CA GLU A 121 -2.24 18.87 5.74
C GLU A 121 -3.63 18.37 6.14
N LEU A 122 -3.85 17.05 6.07
CA LEU A 122 -5.13 16.45 6.43
C LEU A 122 -5.37 16.50 7.95
N ASP A 123 -4.34 16.28 8.76
CA ASP A 123 -4.43 16.37 10.23
C ASP A 123 -4.82 17.80 10.67
N ILE A 124 -4.10 18.81 10.16
CA ILE A 124 -4.38 20.23 10.44
C ILE A 124 -5.77 20.65 9.97
N ALA A 125 -6.22 20.15 8.81
CA ALA A 125 -7.54 20.44 8.29
C ALA A 125 -8.66 19.77 9.09
N ASN A 126 -8.46 18.52 9.51
CA ASN A 126 -9.41 17.78 10.36
C ASN A 126 -9.59 18.45 11.73
N ASP A 127 -8.54 19.06 12.28
CA ASP A 127 -8.60 19.88 13.49
C ASP A 127 -9.28 21.25 13.31
N GLY A 128 -9.65 21.59 12.06
CA GLY A 128 -10.30 22.86 11.73
C GLY A 128 -9.35 24.07 11.81
N ILE A 129 -8.04 23.85 11.77
CA ILE A 129 -7.03 24.92 11.90
C ILE A 129 -6.78 25.59 10.53
N TYR A 130 -6.52 24.81 9.48
CA TYR A 130 -6.24 25.33 8.14
C TYR A 130 -6.55 24.28 7.05
N GLY A 131 -7.13 24.74 5.94
CA GLY A 131 -7.48 23.88 4.81
C GLY A 131 -8.92 23.36 4.85
N ASP A 132 -9.26 22.53 3.87
CA ASP A 132 -10.55 21.83 3.75
C ASP A 132 -10.26 20.34 3.62
N PRO A 133 -10.67 19.49 4.58
CA PRO A 133 -10.40 18.05 4.54
C PRO A 133 -10.90 17.39 3.26
N ASP A 134 -12.09 17.76 2.78
CA ASP A 134 -12.67 17.12 1.59
C ASP A 134 -11.89 17.51 0.33
N LYS A 135 -11.40 18.75 0.27
CA LYS A 135 -10.53 19.19 -0.82
C LYS A 135 -9.21 18.41 -0.82
N ILE A 136 -8.56 18.26 0.33
CA ILE A 136 -7.28 17.53 0.46
C ILE A 136 -7.46 16.06 0.10
N LYS A 137 -8.54 15.42 0.58
CA LYS A 137 -8.88 14.03 0.21
C LYS A 137 -9.06 13.86 -1.29
N ASN A 138 -9.75 14.79 -1.94
CA ASN A 138 -9.92 14.78 -3.40
C ASN A 138 -8.60 14.99 -4.16
N GLU A 139 -7.74 15.90 -3.69
CA GLU A 139 -6.41 16.14 -4.26
C GLU A 139 -5.52 14.90 -4.11
N MET A 140 -5.52 14.26 -2.94
CA MET A 140 -4.79 13.02 -2.67
C MET A 140 -5.27 11.87 -3.57
N LEU A 141 -6.58 11.65 -3.68
CA LEU A 141 -7.13 10.60 -4.56
C LEU A 141 -6.76 10.86 -6.03
N SER A 142 -6.83 12.10 -6.48
CA SER A 142 -6.44 12.49 -7.84
C SER A 142 -4.95 12.28 -8.08
N PHE A 143 -4.11 12.57 -7.08
CA PHE A 143 -2.68 12.31 -7.10
C PHE A 143 -2.40 10.81 -7.21
N LEU A 144 -3.03 9.98 -6.38
CA LEU A 144 -2.83 8.53 -6.43
C LEU A 144 -3.19 7.96 -7.82
N LYS A 145 -4.38 8.29 -8.33
CA LYS A 145 -4.86 7.86 -9.67
C LYS A 145 -3.94 8.29 -10.81
N LYS A 146 -3.33 9.47 -10.71
CA LYS A 146 -2.39 9.94 -11.73
C LYS A 146 -1.13 9.08 -11.80
N HIS A 147 -0.75 8.43 -10.71
CA HIS A 147 0.51 7.70 -10.57
C HIS A 147 0.33 6.20 -10.35
N GLU A 148 -0.86 5.63 -10.54
CA GLU A 148 -1.08 4.17 -10.46
C GLU A 148 -0.69 3.39 -11.73
N SER A 149 -0.36 4.10 -12.84
CA SER A 149 0.03 3.55 -14.16
C SER A 149 1.53 3.65 -14.43
#